data_AF-A0A392RP82-F1
#
_entry.id   AF-A0A392RP82-F1
#
_cell.length_a   1.000
_cell.length_b   1.000
_cell.length_c   1.000
_cell.angle_alpha   90.00
_cell.angle_beta   90.00
_cell.angle_gamma   90.00
#
_symmetry.space_group_name_H-M   'P 1'
#
loop_
_entity.id
_entity.type
_entity.pdbx_description
1 polymer ?
#
loop_
_entity_poly.entity_id
_entity_poly.type
_entity_poly.pdbx_seq_one_letter_code
_entity_poly.pdbx_strand_id
1 'polypeptide(L)'
;MSRIDRVLVSDDWLTIWANPSLWVLPRTVSDHCPLLLRYNDGDWGPKPFRFNNHWLLHKDFNGLVEEFWRNCNITGWMAYILKEKLKGLKFHVKGWNKETYGSVDSKIQKLVE
;
A
#
# COMPACT_ATOMS: atom_id res chain seq x y z
N MET A 1 -35.13 20.21 -9.47
CA MET A 1 -34.87 19.29 -8.33
C MET A 1 -34.23 20.08 -7.22
N SER A 2 -34.75 20.01 -6.00
CA SER A 2 -34.19 20.70 -4.83
C SER A 2 -33.14 19.84 -4.14
N ARG A 3 -32.03 20.44 -3.69
CA ARG A 3 -30.99 19.77 -2.89
C ARG A 3 -31.20 20.12 -1.41
N ILE A 4 -32.09 19.36 -0.77
CA ILE A 4 -32.51 19.56 0.63
C ILE A 4 -31.67 18.77 1.63
N ASP A 5 -31.15 17.61 1.22
CA ASP A 5 -30.25 16.81 2.04
C ASP A 5 -28.82 17.40 1.98
N ARG A 6 -28.24 17.67 3.15
CA ARG A 6 -26.92 18.31 3.29
C ARG A 6 -26.19 17.73 4.50
N VAL A 7 -24.86 17.71 4.42
CA VAL A 7 -23.98 17.45 5.56
C VAL A 7 -23.22 18.72 5.85
N LEU A 8 -23.26 19.18 7.10
CA LEU A 8 -22.51 20.33 7.58
C LEU A 8 -21.37 19.79 8.46
N VAL A 9 -20.17 20.30 8.25
CA VAL A 9 -18.97 19.94 9.02
C VAL A 9 -18.33 21.20 9.57
N SER A 10 -17.72 21.11 10.76
CA SER A 10 -16.92 22.20 11.32
C SER A 10 -15.49 22.17 10.78
N ASP A 11 -14.80 23.31 10.89
CA ASP A 11 -13.38 23.38 10.54
C ASP A 11 -12.54 22.41 11.40
N ASP A 12 -12.83 22.32 12.70
CA ASP A 12 -12.19 21.35 13.61
C ASP A 12 -12.36 19.91 13.10
N TRP A 13 -13.53 19.57 12.55
CA TRP A 13 -13.76 18.24 11.99
C TRP A 13 -12.90 17.99 10.74
N LEU A 14 -12.75 18.99 9.86
CA LEU A 14 -11.92 18.91 8.66
C LEU A 14 -10.43 18.76 8.98
N THR A 15 -9.96 19.29 10.12
CA THR A 15 -8.57 19.10 10.54
C THR A 15 -8.25 17.66 10.93
N ILE A 16 -9.25 16.93 11.47
CA ILE A 16 -9.11 15.52 11.85
C ILE A 16 -9.31 14.61 10.63
N TRP A 17 -10.30 14.93 9.79
CA TRP A 17 -10.73 14.13 8.64
C TRP A 17 -10.54 14.93 7.34
N ALA A 18 -9.29 15.12 6.94
CA ALA A 18 -8.86 15.70 5.65
C ALA A 18 -9.62 15.19 4.40
N ASN A 19 -9.82 16.03 3.38
CA ASN A 19 -10.34 15.61 2.07
C ASN A 19 -11.64 14.74 2.10
N PRO A 20 -12.72 15.16 2.81
CA PRO A 20 -13.98 14.44 2.73
C PRO A 20 -14.61 14.59 1.34
N SER A 21 -15.29 13.54 0.89
CA SER A 21 -16.06 13.49 -0.34
C SER A 21 -17.50 13.11 -0.03
N LEU A 22 -18.47 13.80 -0.64
CA LEU A 22 -19.88 13.51 -0.46
C LEU A 22 -20.42 12.74 -1.66
N TRP A 23 -20.96 11.55 -1.42
CA TRP A 23 -21.48 10.65 -2.44
C TRP A 23 -23.00 10.55 -2.32
N VAL A 24 -23.69 10.54 -3.45
CA VAL A 24 -25.13 10.28 -3.51
C VAL A 24 -25.31 8.80 -3.81
N LEU A 25 -25.95 8.07 -2.90
CA LEU A 25 -26.24 6.65 -3.08
C LEU A 25 -27.53 6.45 -3.88
N PRO A 26 -27.72 5.27 -4.51
CA PRO A 26 -28.95 4.95 -5.22
C PRO A 26 -30.18 5.07 -4.31
N ARG A 27 -31.25 5.64 -4.87
CA ARG A 27 -32.56 5.68 -4.23
C ARG A 27 -33.15 4.27 -4.14
N THR A 28 -33.76 3.94 -3.01
CA THR A 28 -34.51 2.69 -2.83
C THR A 28 -36.00 2.98 -2.63
N VAL A 29 -36.51 2.89 -1.41
CA VAL A 29 -37.96 3.02 -1.09
C VAL A 29 -38.37 4.44 -0.66
N SER A 30 -37.40 5.32 -0.37
CA SER A 30 -37.66 6.72 -0.01
C SER A 30 -37.69 7.61 -1.26
N ASP A 31 -38.40 8.74 -1.17
CA ASP A 31 -38.35 9.85 -2.11
C ASP A 31 -37.06 10.70 -2.01
N HIS A 32 -36.22 10.43 -1.00
CA HIS A 32 -34.87 10.98 -0.83
C HIS A 32 -33.77 10.02 -1.30
N CYS A 33 -32.62 10.57 -1.70
CA CYS A 33 -31.41 9.80 -1.98
C CYS A 33 -30.47 9.86 -0.77
N PRO A 34 -29.96 8.72 -0.25
CA PRO A 34 -29.02 8.74 0.86
C PRO A 34 -27.72 9.45 0.48
N LEU A 35 -27.18 10.25 1.41
CA LEU A 35 -25.87 10.87 1.27
C LEU A 35 -24.84 10.14 2.12
N LEU A 36 -23.68 9.84 1.53
CA LEU A 36 -22.54 9.22 2.20
C LEU A 36 -21.37 10.19 2.22
N LEU A 37 -20.97 10.65 3.42
CA LEU A 37 -19.72 11.36 3.61
C LEU A 37 -18.60 10.33 3.76
N ARG A 38 -17.62 10.35 2.85
CA ARG A 38 -16.49 9.42 2.82
C ARG A 38 -15.17 10.18 2.84
N TYR A 39 -14.31 9.80 3.77
CA TYR A 39 -12.91 10.20 3.83
C TYR A 39 -12.09 9.32 2.87
N ASN A 40 -11.29 9.91 1.97
CA ASN A 40 -10.55 9.16 0.95
C ASN A 40 -9.08 8.86 1.28
N ASP A 41 -8.63 9.23 2.48
CA ASP A 41 -7.32 8.83 2.98
C ASP A 41 -7.48 7.47 3.66
N GLY A 42 -7.66 6.44 2.83
CA GLY A 42 -7.58 5.05 3.25
C GLY A 42 -6.15 4.73 3.65
N ASP A 43 -5.72 5.13 4.85
CA ASP A 43 -4.56 4.54 5.50
C ASP A 43 -4.95 3.12 5.92
N TRP A 44 -4.80 2.18 4.99
CA TRP A 44 -4.95 0.75 5.23
C TRP A 44 -3.81 0.17 6.09
N GLY A 45 -3.02 1.05 6.71
CA GLY A 45 -1.80 0.71 7.43
C GLY A 45 -0.61 0.50 6.49
N PRO A 46 0.52 0.06 7.05
CA PRO A 46 1.72 -0.21 6.27
C PRO A 46 1.45 -1.21 5.15
N LYS A 47 1.69 -0.82 3.90
CA LYS A 47 1.55 -1.72 2.75
C LYS A 47 2.33 -3.02 3.01
N PRO A 48 1.67 -4.18 2.98
CA PRO A 48 2.35 -5.45 3.22
C PRO A 48 3.41 -5.67 2.14
N PHE A 49 4.49 -6.35 2.51
CA PHE A 49 5.47 -6.78 1.52
C PHE A 49 4.86 -7.91 0.68
N ARG A 50 4.89 -7.74 -0.64
CA ARG A 50 4.50 -8.77 -1.60
C ARG A 50 5.74 -9.22 -2.33
N PHE A 51 5.93 -10.53 -2.40
CA PHE A 51 6.97 -11.12 -3.21
C PHE A 51 6.49 -11.16 -4.67
N ASN A 52 7.31 -10.65 -5.61
CA ASN A 52 6.96 -10.70 -7.02
C ASN A 52 7.62 -11.89 -7.69
N ASN A 53 6.82 -12.78 -8.27
CA ASN A 53 7.32 -14.00 -8.92
C ASN A 53 8.29 -13.73 -10.08
N HIS A 54 8.19 -12.57 -10.74
CA HIS A 54 9.11 -12.20 -11.82
C HIS A 54 10.56 -12.06 -11.33
N TRP A 55 10.80 -11.83 -10.02
CA TRP A 55 12.15 -11.79 -9.48
C TRP A 55 12.86 -13.13 -9.66
N LEU A 56 12.14 -14.26 -9.56
CA LEU A 56 12.69 -15.59 -9.77
C LEU A 56 13.21 -15.82 -11.20
N LEU A 57 12.72 -15.03 -12.16
CA LEU A 57 13.15 -15.08 -13.55
C LEU A 57 14.40 -14.22 -13.82
N HIS A 58 14.76 -13.34 -12.88
CA HIS A 58 15.93 -12.48 -13.03
C HIS A 58 17.20 -13.29 -12.72
N LYS A 59 18.15 -13.28 -13.67
CA LYS A 59 19.39 -14.06 -13.61
C LYS A 59 20.18 -13.90 -12.30
N ASP A 60 20.19 -12.70 -11.72
CA ASP A 60 20.99 -12.38 -10.53
C ASP A 60 20.24 -12.63 -9.21
N PHE A 61 18.94 -12.97 -9.26
CA PHE A 61 18.11 -13.05 -8.04
C PHE A 61 18.56 -14.15 -7.08
N ASN A 62 18.88 -15.34 -7.59
CA ASN A 62 19.37 -16.44 -6.76
C ASN A 62 20.69 -16.08 -6.07
N GLY A 63 21.62 -15.45 -6.81
CA GLY A 63 22.91 -15.00 -6.28
C GLY A 63 22.73 -13.97 -5.16
N LEU A 64 21.80 -13.02 -5.34
CA LEU A 64 21.45 -12.02 -4.33
C LEU A 64 20.95 -12.65 -3.02
N VAL A 65 20.06 -13.65 -3.11
CA VAL A 65 19.54 -14.35 -1.92
C VAL A 65 20.66 -15.12 -1.21
N GLU A 66 21.48 -15.84 -1.97
CA GLU A 66 22.59 -16.63 -1.43
C GLU A 66 23.63 -15.74 -0.74
N GLU A 67 24.06 -14.67 -1.40
CA GLU A 67 25.00 -13.70 -0.85
C GLU A 67 24.47 -13.11 0.45
N PHE A 68 23.21 -12.67 0.46
CA PHE A 68 22.59 -12.11 1.66
C PHE A 68 22.56 -13.14 2.79
N TRP A 69 22.17 -14.39 2.53
CA TRP A 69 22.09 -15.44 3.58
C TRP A 69 23.44 -15.93 4.09
N ARG A 70 24.48 -15.91 3.26
CA ARG A 70 25.87 -16.20 3.67
C ARG A 70 26.42 -15.13 4.60
N ASN A 71 26.08 -13.86 4.35
CA ASN A 71 26.57 -12.73 5.14
C ASN A 71 25.69 -12.41 6.36
N CYS A 72 24.47 -12.97 6.44
CA CYS A 72 23.54 -12.73 7.53
C CYS A 72 23.76 -13.70 8.70
N ASN A 73 24.52 -13.26 9.69
CA ASN A 73 24.79 -13.98 10.93
C ASN A 73 23.78 -13.62 12.02
N ILE A 74 22.82 -14.52 12.27
CA ILE A 74 21.81 -14.40 13.33
C ILE A 74 21.91 -15.64 14.21
N THR A 75 21.89 -15.44 15.52
CA THR A 75 21.92 -16.51 16.52
C THR A 75 20.61 -16.56 17.31
N GLY A 76 20.28 -17.73 17.87
CA GLY A 76 19.07 -17.96 18.65
C GLY A 76 18.34 -19.23 18.26
N TRP A 77 17.07 -19.35 18.65
CA TRP A 77 16.23 -20.47 18.26
C TRP A 77 15.99 -20.47 16.74
N MET A 78 15.86 -21.65 16.14
CA MET A 78 15.80 -21.83 14.69
C MET A 78 14.72 -20.99 14.00
N ALA A 79 13.52 -20.89 14.58
CA ALA A 79 12.46 -20.08 13.95
C ALA A 79 12.74 -18.57 14.08
N TYR A 80 13.43 -18.14 15.15
CA TYR A 80 13.88 -16.76 15.28
C TYR A 80 14.93 -16.43 14.20
N ILE A 81 15.90 -17.32 13.99
CA ILE A 81 16.91 -17.19 12.92
C ILE A 81 16.22 -17.07 11.56
N LEU A 82 15.28 -17.98 11.25
CA LEU A 82 14.55 -17.96 9.99
C LEU A 82 13.76 -16.66 9.80
N LYS A 83 13.00 -16.24 10.82
CA LYS A 83 12.20 -15.03 10.80
C LYS A 83 13.06 -13.78 10.55
N GLU A 84 14.18 -13.64 11.25
CA GLU A 84 15.06 -12.49 11.07
C GLU A 84 15.82 -12.53 9.72
N LYS A 85 16.23 -13.72 9.23
CA LYS A 85 16.79 -13.87 7.86
C LYS A 85 15.79 -13.44 6.79
N LEU A 86 14.53 -13.88 6.89
CA LEU A 86 13.48 -13.48 5.94
C LEU A 86 13.16 -11.98 6.02
N LYS A 87 13.13 -11.42 7.23
CA LYS A 87 12.94 -9.99 7.46
C LYS A 87 14.07 -9.16 6.84
N GLY A 88 15.31 -9.57 7.03
CA GLY A 88 16.48 -8.93 6.41
C GLY A 88 16.44 -9.03 4.89
N LEU A 89 16.15 -10.23 4.36
CA LEU A 89 16.07 -10.47 2.92
C LEU A 89 15.02 -9.58 2.26
N LYS A 90 13.86 -9.38 2.91
CA LYS A 90 12.82 -8.45 2.46
C LYS A 90 13.37 -7.04 2.21
N PHE A 91 14.21 -6.50 3.10
CA PHE A 91 14.77 -5.16 2.92
C PHE A 91 15.79 -5.12 1.79
N HIS A 92 16.63 -6.16 1.71
CA HIS A 92 17.64 -6.28 0.66
C HIS A 92 16.99 -6.37 -0.75
N VAL A 93 15.98 -7.24 -0.90
CA VAL A 93 15.21 -7.38 -2.15
C VAL A 93 14.46 -6.08 -2.50
N LYS A 94 13.93 -5.34 -1.52
CA LYS A 94 13.30 -4.03 -1.78
C LYS A 94 14.29 -3.00 -2.33
N GLY A 95 15.50 -2.94 -1.78
CA GLY A 95 16.56 -2.06 -2.26
C GLY A 95 16.95 -2.40 -3.70
N TRP A 96 17.30 -3.67 -3.93
CA TRP A 96 17.64 -4.18 -5.25
C TRP A 96 16.54 -3.98 -6.29
N ASN A 97 15.27 -4.21 -5.93
CA ASN A 97 14.14 -3.97 -6.85
C ASN A 97 14.03 -2.50 -7.24
N LYS A 98 14.26 -1.58 -6.29
CA LYS A 98 14.25 -0.14 -6.58
C LYS A 98 15.41 0.27 -7.49
N GLU A 99 16.59 -0.31 -7.31
CA GLU A 99 17.77 -0.05 -8.16
C GLU A 99 17.59 -0.62 -9.57
N THR A 100 17.06 -1.83 -9.68
CA THR A 100 16.94 -2.54 -10.96
C THR A 100 15.75 -2.04 -11.79
N TYR A 101 14.60 -1.81 -11.16
CA TYR A 101 13.36 -1.49 -11.88
C TYR A 101 12.85 -0.05 -11.62
N GLY A 102 13.38 0.65 -10.61
CA GLY A 102 12.86 1.96 -10.19
C GLY A 102 11.51 1.86 -9.47
N SER A 103 10.86 3.01 -9.29
CA SER A 103 9.46 3.05 -8.87
C SER A 103 8.57 2.68 -10.05
N VAL A 104 8.11 1.43 -10.07
CA VAL A 104 7.20 0.91 -11.11
C VAL A 104 5.94 1.78 -11.19
N ASP A 105 5.39 2.20 -10.04
CA ASP A 105 4.21 3.08 -9.97
C ASP A 105 4.46 4.41 -10.69
N SER A 106 5.64 5.01 -10.52
CA SER A 106 6.02 6.25 -11.18
C SER A 106 6.25 6.09 -12.68
N LYS A 107 6.65 4.89 -13.14
CA LYS A 107 6.82 4.59 -14.57
C LYS A 107 5.48 4.34 -15.27
N ILE A 108 4.54 3.66 -14.60
CA ILE A 108 3.19 3.45 -15.13
C ILE A 108 2.48 4.79 -15.32
N GLN A 109 2.60 5.71 -14.37
CA GLN A 109 1.95 7.02 -14.45
C GLN A 109 2.44 7.86 -15.65
N LYS A 110 3.73 7.75 -16.01
CA LYS A 110 4.32 8.42 -17.19
C LYS A 110 3.98 7.80 -18.54
N LEU A 111 3.43 6.58 -18.56
CA LEU A 111 3.03 5.89 -19.79
C LEU A 111 1.53 6.05 -20.09
N VAL A 112 0.77 6.56 -19.12
CA VAL A 112 -0.67 6.84 -19.24
C VAL A 112 -0.93 8.32 -19.58
N GLU A 113 0.09 9.17 -19.47
CA GLU A 113 0.16 10.50 -20.11
C GLU A 113 0.62 10.40 -21.57
#